data_AF-A0A3M1ARJ1-F1
#
_entry.id   AF-A0A3M1ARJ1-F1
#
_cell.length_a   1.000
_cell.length_b   1.000
_cell.length_c   1.000
_cell.angle_alpha   90.00
_cell.angle_beta   90.00
_cell.angle_gamma   90.00
#
_symmetry.space_group_name_H-M   'P 1'
#
loop_
_entity.id
_entity.type
_entity.pdbx_description
1 polymer ?
#
loop_
_entity_poly.entity_id
_entity_poly.type
_entity_poly.pdbx_seq_one_letter_code
_entity_poly.pdbx_strand_id
1 'polypeptide(L)' 'MARVRIAEVIEHFDHEMKRALEEAVKRQLPESPIDRNTLYKDFVKAVRSRLRDWENVPNQMVDAD' A
#
# COMPACT_ATOMS: atom_id res chain seq x y z
N MET A 1 -19.72 -4.29 9.57
CA MET A 1 -18.79 -4.00 8.47
C MET A 1 -18.49 -2.51 8.55
N ALA A 2 -17.21 -2.16 8.65
CA ALA A 2 -16.75 -0.79 8.54
C ALA A 2 -16.42 -0.50 7.07
N ARG A 3 -16.54 0.75 6.67
CA ARG A 3 -16.14 1.20 5.33
C ARG A 3 -14.81 1.89 5.44
N VAL A 4 -13.84 1.47 4.64
CA VAL A 4 -12.49 2.03 4.64
C VAL A 4 -12.07 2.34 3.21
N ARG A 5 -11.35 3.45 3.05
CA ARG A 5 -10.68 3.80 1.79
C ARG A 5 -9.25 3.28 1.82
N ILE A 6 -9.06 2.04 1.37
CA ILE A 6 -7.76 1.37 1.48
C ILE A 6 -6.64 2.13 0.74
N ALA A 7 -6.94 2.72 -0.42
CA ALA A 7 -5.97 3.52 -1.15
C ALA A 7 -5.50 4.74 -0.34
N GLU A 8 -6.42 5.45 0.32
CA GLU A 8 -6.09 6.59 1.18
C GLU A 8 -5.32 6.14 2.44
N VAL A 9 -5.63 4.97 3.00
CA VAL A 9 -4.86 4.39 4.11
C VAL A 9 -3.42 4.13 3.69
N ILE A 10 -3.19 3.53 2.52
CA ILE A 10 -1.83 3.26 2.01
C ILE A 10 -1.07 4.58 1.78
N GLU A 11 -1.72 5.58 1.21
CA GLU A 11 -1.13 6.91 1.00
C GLU A 11 -0.90 7.67 2.31
N HIS A 12 -1.72 7.47 3.34
CA HIS A 12 -1.48 8.04 4.66
C HIS A 12 -0.18 7.52 5.27
N PHE A 13 0.15 6.25 5.03
CA PHE A 13 1.41 5.61 5.43
C PHE A 13 2.45 5.60 4.31
N ASP A 14 2.45 6.60 3.40
CA ASP A 14 3.28 6.60 2.18
C ASP A 14 4.75 6.25 2.45
N HIS A 15 5.33 6.92 3.44
CA HIS A 15 6.73 6.78 3.80
C HIS A 15 7.04 5.37 4.33
N GLU A 16 6.24 4.86 5.26
CA GLU A 16 6.38 3.54 5.86
C GLU A 16 6.17 2.43 4.81
N MET A 17 5.12 2.56 4.01
CA MET A 17 4.76 1.59 2.96
C MET A 17 5.84 1.51 1.87
N LYS A 18 6.39 2.66 1.47
CA LYS A 18 7.49 2.72 0.52
C LYS A 18 8.76 2.07 1.06
N ARG A 19 9.11 2.33 2.33
CA ARG A 19 10.25 1.67 2.99
C ARG A 19 10.05 0.15 3.07
N ALA A 20 8.86 -0.30 3.45
CA ALA A 20 8.54 -1.72 3.52
C ALA A 20 8.65 -2.41 2.14
N LEU A 21 8.15 -1.75 1.08
CA LEU A 21 8.28 -2.26 -0.29
C LEU A 21 9.75 -2.33 -0.73
N GLU A 22 10.54 -1.30 -0.44
CA GLU A 22 11.97 -1.27 -0.72
C GLU A 22 12.72 -2.42 -0.02
N GLU A 23 12.43 -2.67 1.25
CA GLU A 23 13.03 -3.77 2.01
C GLU A 23 12.64 -5.14 1.46
N ALA A 24 11.39 -5.31 1.01
CA ALA A 24 10.96 -6.53 0.34
C ALA A 24 11.71 -6.75 -0.98
N VAL A 25 11.86 -5.70 -1.80
CA VAL A 25 12.57 -5.76 -3.08
C VAL A 25 14.05 -6.05 -2.88
N LYS A 26 14.73 -5.36 -1.95
CA LYS A 26 16.14 -5.61 -1.65
C LYS A 26 16.42 -7.04 -1.20
N ARG A 27 15.49 -7.65 -0.46
CA ARG A 27 15.63 -9.05 -0.01
C ARG A 27 15.53 -10.05 -1.15
N GLN A 28 14.66 -9.79 -2.13
CA GLN A 28 14.41 -10.71 -3.25
C GLN A 28 15.30 -10.44 -4.46
N LEU A 29 15.66 -9.17 -4.69
CA LEU A 29 16.35 -8.66 -5.87
C LEU A 29 17.42 -7.62 -5.45
N PRO A 30 18.47 -8.04 -4.72
CA PRO A 30 19.43 -7.13 -4.10
C PRO A 30 20.21 -6.24 -5.09
N GLU A 31 20.45 -6.72 -6.30
CA GLU A 31 21.22 -6.02 -7.34
C GLU A 31 20.34 -5.37 -8.41
N SER A 32 19.03 -5.26 -8.16
CA SER A 32 18.13 -4.73 -9.18
C SER A 32 18.30 -3.22 -9.36
N PRO A 33 18.39 -2.73 -10.61
CA PRO A 33 18.45 -1.29 -10.90
C PRO A 33 17.08 -0.60 -10.80
N ILE A 34 16.07 -1.23 -10.17
CA ILE A 34 14.72 -0.68 -10.08
C ILE A 34 14.72 0.65 -9.31
N ASP A 35 14.17 1.68 -9.93
CA ASP A 35 13.89 2.94 -9.25
C ASP A 35 12.76 2.76 -8.23
N ARG A 36 13.10 2.91 -6.97
CA ARG A 36 12.20 2.67 -5.82
C ARG A 36 11.00 3.61 -5.81
N ASN A 37 11.17 4.86 -6.25
CA ASN A 37 10.09 5.83 -6.31
C ASN A 37 9.05 5.44 -7.35
N THR A 38 9.51 5.08 -8.55
CA THR A 38 8.66 4.66 -9.67
C THR A 38 7.96 3.36 -9.33
N LEU A 39 8.68 2.37 -8.77
CA LEU A 39 8.09 1.11 -8.32
C LEU A 39 6.95 1.33 -7.33
N TYR A 40 7.17 2.16 -6.31
CA TYR A 40 6.15 2.42 -5.31
C TYR A 40 4.92 3.14 -5.90
N LYS A 41 5.13 4.11 -6.78
CA LYS A 41 4.02 4.78 -7.50
C LYS A 41 3.20 3.79 -8.35
N ASP A 42 3.88 2.92 -9.08
CA ASP A 42 3.23 1.88 -9.88
C ASP A 42 2.49 0.88 -9.01
N PHE A 43 3.04 0.52 -7.84
CA PHE A 43 2.36 -0.28 -6.84
C PHE A 43 1.08 0.38 -6.33
N VAL A 44 1.12 1.65 -5.90
CA VAL A 44 -0.08 2.37 -5.44
C VAL A 44 -1.14 2.46 -6.56
N LYS A 45 -0.72 2.75 -7.79
CA LYS A 45 -1.61 2.76 -8.96
C LYS A 45 -2.25 1.39 -9.20
N ALA A 46 -1.48 0.32 -9.07
CA ALA A 46 -1.93 -1.05 -9.17
C ALA A 46 -2.90 -1.44 -8.04
N VAL A 47 -2.74 -0.89 -6.83
CA VAL A 47 -3.70 -1.09 -5.74
C VAL A 47 -5.01 -0.36 -6.03
N ARG A 48 -4.93 0.92 -6.41
CA ARG A 48 -6.10 1.75 -6.77
C ARG A 48 -6.93 1.16 -7.90
N SER A 49 -6.32 0.49 -8.88
CA SER A 49 -7.07 -0.13 -9.97
C SER A 49 -7.78 -1.44 -9.60
N ARG A 50 -7.38 -2.07 -8.48
CA ARG A 50 -7.93 -3.34 -8.01
C ARG A 50 -8.99 -3.17 -6.92
N LEU A 51 -8.90 -2.10 -6.15
CA LEU A 51 -9.82 -1.82 -5.04
C LEU A 51 -10.88 -0.81 -5.46
N ARG A 52 -12.06 -0.94 -4.88
CA ARG A 52 -13.10 0.08 -4.93
C ARG A 52 -12.68 1.24 -4.04
N ASP A 53 -13.24 2.42 -4.30
CA ASP A 53 -12.99 3.62 -3.48
C ASP A 53 -13.30 3.36 -2.00
N TRP A 54 -14.42 2.69 -1.74
CA TRP A 54 -14.80 2.19 -0.41
C TRP A 54 -14.86 0.67 -0.39
N GLU A 55 -14.08 0.08 0.50
CA GLU A 55 -14.12 -1.36 0.79
C GLU A 55 -14.83 -1.64 2.11
N ASN A 56 -15.53 -2.77 2.16
CA ASN A 56 -16.15 -3.25 3.38
C ASN A 56 -15.18 -4.19 4.10
N VAL A 57 -14.82 -3.83 5.33
CA VAL A 57 -13.97 -4.65 6.20
C VAL A 57 -14.72 -5.06 7.47
N PRO A 58 -14.37 -6.19 8.10
CA PRO A 58 -14.90 -6.56 9.42
C PRO A 58 -14.69 -5.44 10.45
N ASN A 59 -15.68 -5.18 11.30
CA ASN A 59 -15.58 -4.13 12.34
C ASN A 59 -14.38 -4.36 13.27
N GLN A 60 -14.04 -5.61 13.57
CA GLN A 60 -12.89 -5.95 14.41
C GLN A 60 -11.52 -5.50 13.84
N MET A 61 -11.45 -5.11 12.56
CA MET A 61 -10.23 -4.59 11.92
C MET A 61 -10.13 -3.07 12.02
N VAL A 62 -11.18 -2.39 12.50
CA VAL A 62 -11.26 -0.94 12.58
C VAL A 62 -11.65 -0.57 13.99
N ASP A 63 -10.70 -0.07 14.74
CA ASP A 63 -10.96 0.62 16.00
C ASP A 63 -11.14 2.10 15.68
N ALA A 64 -12.37 2.58 15.80
CA ALA A 64 -12.71 3.98 15.64
C ALA A 64 -13.30 4.41 16.99
N ASP A 65 -12.54 5.25 17.71
CA ASP A 65 -12.97 5.86 18.97
C ASP A 65 -14.34 6.56 18.82
#